data_AF-A0A821KI45-F1
#
_entry.id   AF-A0A821KI45-F1
#
_cell.length_a   1.000
_cell.length_b   1.000
_cell.length_c   1.000
_cell.angle_alpha   90.00
_cell.angle_beta   90.00
_cell.angle_gamma   90.00
#
_symmetry.space_group_name_H-M   'P 1'
#
loop_
_entity.id
_entity.type
_entity.pdbx_description
1 polymer ?
#
loop_
_entity_poly.entity_id
_entity_poly.type
_entity_poly.pdbx_seq_one_letter_code
_entity_poly.pdbx_strand_id
1 'polypeptide(L)'
;LICKNCLFFLANNNNNNTPPVHELPQETQLSIERKRLADYCRKAYKKVNHTREETRETTVCQCENSSYVETVRAFGDRCYAYKGLHKKWKTNLGNATKKNDLNEVKCCNNLFVIYDSLQFAYKCILNSFYGYVMRRGSFKMFRHAKQFLF
;
A
#
# COMPACT_ATOMS: atom_id res chain seq x y z
N LEU A 1 -39.63 18.20 3.25
CA LEU A 1 -39.46 18.83 4.58
C LEU A 1 -38.58 17.94 5.46
N ILE A 2 -37.25 18.06 5.35
CA ILE A 2 -36.36 17.49 6.37
C ILE A 2 -36.29 18.55 7.46
N CYS A 3 -36.87 18.24 8.60
CA CYS A 3 -37.13 19.16 9.69
C CYS A 3 -35.84 19.92 10.07
N LYS A 4 -35.88 21.26 9.96
CA LYS A 4 -34.83 22.19 10.43
C LYS A 4 -34.52 22.03 11.93
N ASN A 5 -35.28 21.22 12.68
CA ASN A 5 -35.13 21.01 14.12
C ASN A 5 -34.15 19.89 14.53
N CYS A 6 -33.55 19.14 13.61
CA CYS A 6 -32.46 18.20 13.97
C CYS A 6 -31.06 18.82 14.01
N LEU A 7 -30.91 20.11 13.65
CA LEU A 7 -29.60 20.78 13.68
C LEU A 7 -29.13 21.16 15.10
N PHE A 8 -29.98 21.04 16.12
CA PHE A 8 -29.71 21.58 17.46
C PHE A 8 -29.32 20.53 18.52
N PHE A 9 -29.41 19.23 18.24
CA PHE A 9 -29.31 18.22 19.29
C PHE A 9 -28.05 17.35 19.25
N LEU A 10 -26.88 17.99 19.28
CA LEU A 10 -25.63 17.48 19.89
C LEU A 10 -24.51 18.55 19.80
N ALA A 11 -24.79 19.77 20.28
CA ALA A 11 -23.77 20.77 20.57
C ALA A 11 -23.43 20.76 22.07
N ASN A 12 -22.92 19.63 22.57
CA ASN A 12 -22.18 19.63 23.82
C ASN A 12 -20.72 19.97 23.49
N ASN A 13 -20.45 21.27 23.34
CA ASN A 13 -19.20 21.91 23.75
C ASN A 13 -19.36 23.43 23.62
N ASN A 14 -19.25 24.10 24.77
CA ASN A 14 -19.24 25.54 24.95
C ASN A 14 -18.17 26.19 24.06
N ASN A 15 -18.58 27.01 23.08
CA ASN A 15 -17.88 28.21 22.62
C ASN A 15 -18.76 28.92 21.57
N ASN A 16 -19.29 30.09 21.93
CA ASN A 16 -20.26 30.87 21.13
C ASN A 16 -19.65 31.57 19.90
N ASN A 17 -18.45 31.17 19.44
CA ASN A 17 -17.70 31.80 18.35
C ASN A 17 -17.26 30.79 17.27
N THR A 18 -18.16 29.95 16.77
CA THR A 18 -17.86 29.11 15.60
C THR A 18 -18.50 29.71 14.35
N PRO A 19 -17.73 30.00 13.28
CA PRO A 19 -18.28 30.55 12.05
C PRO A 19 -19.27 29.56 11.41
N PRO A 20 -20.26 30.06 10.66
CA PRO A 20 -21.25 29.22 10.00
C PRO A 20 -20.59 28.24 9.03
N VAL A 21 -21.21 27.07 8.84
CA VAL A 21 -20.60 25.91 8.16
C VAL A 21 -20.10 26.21 6.73
N HIS A 22 -20.69 27.19 6.04
CA HIS A 22 -20.32 27.57 4.67
C HIS A 22 -19.05 28.44 4.58
N GLU A 23 -18.61 29.05 5.70
CA GLU A 23 -17.38 29.84 5.78
C GLU A 23 -16.17 28.99 6.20
N LEU A 24 -16.41 27.72 6.55
CA LEU A 24 -15.36 26.81 6.95
C LEU A 24 -14.62 26.24 5.72
N PRO A 25 -13.32 25.92 5.87
CA PRO A 25 -12.59 25.15 4.87
C PRO A 25 -13.30 23.85 4.49
N GLN A 26 -13.19 23.45 3.23
CA GLN A 26 -13.86 22.24 2.73
C GLN A 26 -13.51 20.98 3.54
N GLU A 27 -12.26 20.84 4.00
CA GLU A 27 -11.84 19.70 4.81
C GLU A 27 -12.53 19.66 6.18
N THR A 28 -12.67 20.80 6.84
CA THR A 28 -13.32 20.89 8.15
C THR A 28 -14.83 20.70 8.02
N GLN A 29 -15.44 21.27 6.97
CA GLN A 29 -16.85 21.02 6.63
C GLN A 29 -17.11 19.51 6.44
N LEU A 30 -16.33 18.83 5.61
CA LEU A 30 -16.46 17.38 5.37
C LEU A 30 -16.28 16.56 6.66
N SER A 31 -15.39 16.98 7.56
CA SER A 31 -15.19 16.30 8.85
C SER A 31 -16.42 16.39 9.76
N ILE A 32 -17.06 17.57 9.81
CA ILE A 32 -18.25 17.84 10.62
C ILE A 32 -19.44 17.05 10.06
N GLU A 33 -19.62 17.05 8.75
CA GLU A 33 -20.66 16.30 8.06
C GLU A 33 -20.52 14.79 8.29
N ARG A 34 -19.31 14.24 8.15
CA ARG A 34 -19.04 12.81 8.43
C ARG A 34 -19.36 12.44 9.86
N LYS A 35 -19.00 13.30 10.83
CA LYS A 35 -19.29 13.07 12.25
C LYS A 35 -20.81 13.03 12.50
N ARG A 36 -21.54 14.02 11.99
CA ARG A 36 -23.01 14.10 12.11
C ARG A 36 -23.70 12.89 11.48
N LEU A 37 -23.26 12.50 10.28
CA LEU A 37 -23.79 11.33 9.59
C LEU A 37 -23.55 10.04 10.40
N ALA A 38 -22.34 9.86 10.93
CA ALA A 38 -22.02 8.68 11.75
C ALA A 38 -22.87 8.61 13.02
N ASP A 39 -23.12 9.75 13.69
CA ASP A 39 -23.96 9.82 14.88
C ASP A 39 -25.43 9.51 14.56
N TYR A 40 -25.94 10.01 13.42
CA TYR A 40 -27.27 9.68 12.94
C TYR A 40 -27.42 8.19 12.61
N CYS A 41 -26.46 7.61 11.88
CA CYS A 41 -26.48 6.20 11.52
C CYS A 41 -26.45 5.27 12.75
N ARG A 42 -25.71 5.64 13.81
CA ARG A 42 -25.75 4.91 15.10
C ARG A 42 -27.12 4.95 15.76
N LYS A 43 -27.79 6.10 15.74
CA LYS A 43 -29.11 6.28 16.38
C LYS A 43 -30.23 5.59 15.59
N ALA A 44 -30.30 5.83 14.28
CA ALA A 44 -31.40 5.35 13.43
C ALA A 44 -31.22 3.90 12.98
N TYR A 45 -30.03 3.54 12.51
CA TYR A 45 -29.77 2.25 11.86
C TYR A 45 -28.97 1.27 12.72
N LYS A 46 -28.50 1.71 13.90
CA LYS A 46 -27.64 0.93 14.83
C LYS A 46 -26.34 0.40 14.19
N LYS A 47 -25.97 0.91 13.01
CA LYS A 47 -24.80 0.51 12.22
C LYS A 47 -24.23 1.75 11.53
N VAL A 48 -22.90 1.89 11.52
CA VAL A 48 -22.22 3.04 10.91
C VAL A 48 -21.82 2.76 9.46
N ASN A 49 -21.29 1.56 9.21
CA ASN A 49 -20.82 1.15 7.89
C ASN A 49 -21.65 -0.03 7.39
N HIS A 50 -21.98 0.00 6.11
CA HIS A 50 -22.55 -1.14 5.40
C HIS A 50 -21.59 -1.49 4.26
N THR A 51 -20.95 -2.66 4.35
CA THR A 51 -20.03 -3.15 3.34
C THR A 51 -20.77 -4.10 2.42
N ARG A 52 -20.74 -3.83 1.12
CA ARG A 52 -21.26 -4.71 0.06
C ARG A 52 -20.12 -5.02 -0.91
N GLU A 53 -19.99 -6.29 -1.27
CA GLU A 53 -19.06 -6.74 -2.29
C GLU A 53 -19.79 -6.84 -3.62
N GLU A 54 -19.19 -6.25 -4.66
CA GLU A 54 -19.73 -6.24 -6.02
C GLU A 54 -18.59 -6.57 -6.99
N THR A 55 -18.81 -7.56 -7.85
CA THR A 55 -17.87 -7.89 -8.91
C THR A 55 -17.83 -6.76 -9.93
N ARG A 56 -16.62 -6.32 -10.30
CA ARG A 56 -16.41 -5.29 -11.31
C ARG A 56 -15.51 -5.83 -12.40
N GLU A 57 -15.89 -5.57 -13.64
CA GLU A 57 -15.09 -5.91 -14.80
C GLU A 57 -14.42 -4.65 -15.33
N THR A 58 -13.20 -4.84 -15.82
CA THR A 58 -12.41 -3.82 -16.50
C THR A 58 -11.73 -4.51 -17.69
N THR A 59 -11.14 -3.78 -18.63
CA THR A 59 -10.43 -4.40 -19.77
C THR A 59 -9.00 -3.88 -19.84
N VAL A 60 -8.03 -4.81 -19.99
CA VAL A 60 -6.61 -4.49 -20.14
C VAL A 60 -6.23 -4.43 -21.62
N CYS A 61 -5.70 -3.29 -22.06
CA CYS A 61 -5.13 -3.17 -23.39
C CYS A 61 -3.79 -3.91 -23.47
N GLN A 62 -3.65 -4.84 -24.43
CA GLN A 62 -2.38 -5.56 -24.66
C GLN A 62 -1.41 -4.78 -25.57
N CYS A 63 -1.88 -3.69 -26.19
CA CYS A 63 -1.09 -2.87 -27.11
C CYS A 63 -0.54 -1.59 -26.48
N GLU A 64 -0.79 -1.36 -25.19
CA GLU A 64 -0.27 -0.20 -24.48
C GLU A 64 1.25 -0.33 -24.24
N ASN A 65 1.94 0.80 -24.02
CA ASN A 65 3.37 0.79 -23.76
C ASN A 65 3.67 0.01 -22.46
N SER A 66 4.40 -1.10 -22.61
CA SER A 66 4.71 -2.06 -21.55
C SER A 66 5.76 -1.58 -20.52
N SER A 67 6.20 -0.31 -20.57
CA SER A 67 7.22 0.26 -19.68
C SER A 67 7.07 -0.12 -18.20
N TYR A 68 5.86 -0.04 -17.63
CA TYR A 68 5.62 -0.39 -16.24
C TYR A 68 5.86 -1.89 -15.97
N VAL A 69 5.27 -2.77 -16.79
CA VAL A 69 5.40 -4.22 -16.65
C VAL A 69 6.84 -4.68 -16.87
N GLU A 70 7.55 -4.08 -17.82
CA GLU A 70 8.95 -4.37 -18.10
C GLU A 70 9.86 -4.04 -16.91
N THR A 71 9.63 -2.90 -16.26
CA THR A 71 10.39 -2.55 -15.05
C THR A 71 10.14 -3.56 -13.93
N VAL A 72 8.88 -3.91 -13.65
CA VAL A 72 8.52 -4.90 -12.62
C VAL A 72 9.17 -6.26 -12.92
N ARG A 73 9.13 -6.70 -14.19
CA ARG A 73 9.79 -7.94 -14.64
C ARG A 73 11.30 -7.87 -14.40
N ALA A 74 11.96 -6.77 -14.79
CA ALA A 74 13.39 -6.60 -14.59
C ALA A 74 13.79 -6.63 -13.10
N PHE A 75 12.99 -6.05 -12.20
CA PHE A 75 13.21 -6.17 -10.75
C PHE A 75 13.02 -7.61 -10.24
N GLY A 76 12.04 -8.34 -10.79
CA GLY A 76 11.84 -9.76 -10.51
C GLY A 76 13.02 -10.63 -10.93
N ASP A 77 13.51 -10.47 -12.15
CA ASP A 77 14.64 -11.24 -12.68
C ASP A 77 15.91 -11.01 -11.86
N ARG A 78 16.17 -9.77 -11.44
CA ARG A 78 17.27 -9.45 -10.51
C ARG A 78 17.09 -10.12 -9.15
N CYS A 79 15.87 -10.17 -8.62
CA CYS A 79 15.58 -10.87 -7.37
C CYS A 79 15.89 -12.37 -7.48
N TYR A 80 15.54 -13.02 -8.60
CA TYR A 80 15.88 -14.42 -8.86
C TYR A 80 17.39 -14.63 -9.04
N ALA A 81 18.09 -13.71 -9.69
CA ALA A 81 19.55 -13.75 -9.81
C ALA A 81 20.23 -13.72 -8.43
N TYR A 82 19.83 -12.80 -7.55
CA TYR A 82 20.37 -12.73 -6.19
C TYR A 82 19.99 -13.95 -5.34
N LYS A 83 18.76 -14.46 -5.46
CA LYS A 83 18.36 -15.72 -4.81
C LYS A 83 19.23 -16.90 -5.25
N GLY A 84 19.58 -16.97 -6.53
CA GLY A 84 20.50 -17.96 -7.07
C GLY A 84 21.92 -17.84 -6.52
N LEU A 85 22.47 -16.61 -6.47
CA LEU A 85 23.78 -16.34 -5.89
C LEU A 85 23.83 -16.64 -4.39
N HIS A 86 22.82 -16.23 -3.63
CA HIS A 86 22.67 -16.56 -2.22
C HIS A 86 22.71 -18.08 -1.99
N LYS A 87 22.00 -18.87 -2.80
CA LYS A 87 22.05 -20.34 -2.74
C LYS A 87 23.45 -20.89 -3.03
N LYS A 88 24.12 -20.39 -4.07
CA LYS A 88 25.50 -20.81 -4.43
C LYS A 88 26.49 -20.52 -3.31
N TRP A 89 26.48 -19.30 -2.77
CA TRP A 89 27.38 -18.91 -1.69
C TRP A 89 27.07 -19.60 -0.36
N LYS A 90 25.81 -19.94 -0.10
CA LYS A 90 25.44 -20.80 1.04
C LYS A 90 26.07 -22.19 0.93
N THR A 91 26.05 -22.80 -0.26
CA THR A 91 26.72 -24.08 -0.50
C THR A 91 28.24 -23.96 -0.38
N ASN A 92 28.84 -22.90 -0.95
CA ASN A 92 30.28 -22.66 -0.86
C ASN A 92 30.75 -22.44 0.58
N LEU A 93 29.99 -21.68 1.37
CA LEU A 93 30.26 -21.49 2.79
C LEU A 93 30.29 -22.83 3.52
N GLY A 94 29.29 -23.71 3.29
CA GLY A 94 29.27 -25.05 3.86
C GLY A 94 30.46 -25.93 3.44
N ASN A 95 31.00 -25.75 2.23
CA ASN A 95 32.19 -26.45 1.76
C ASN A 95 33.48 -25.89 2.39
N ALA A 96 33.61 -24.56 2.50
CA ALA A 96 34.74 -23.89 3.14
C ALA A 96 34.84 -24.24 4.63
N THR A 97 33.69 -24.31 5.32
CA THR A 97 33.63 -24.75 6.73
C THR A 97 34.14 -26.18 6.91
N LYS A 98 33.84 -27.09 5.97
CA LYS A 98 34.36 -28.47 6.01
C LYS A 98 35.87 -28.55 5.79
N LYS A 99 36.42 -27.65 4.96
CA LYS A 99 37.87 -27.56 4.69
C LYS A 99 38.67 -26.88 5.80
N ASN A 100 38.01 -26.22 6.76
CA ASN A 100 38.63 -25.46 7.87
C ASN A 100 39.57 -24.32 7.43
N ASP A 101 39.34 -23.72 6.26
CA ASP A 101 40.07 -22.51 5.86
C ASP A 101 39.35 -21.25 6.40
N LEU A 102 39.96 -20.60 7.38
CA LEU A 102 39.39 -19.43 8.06
C LEU A 102 39.23 -18.21 7.14
N ASN A 103 40.11 -18.06 6.14
CA ASN A 103 40.04 -16.91 5.23
C ASN A 103 38.90 -17.09 4.22
N GLU A 104 38.75 -18.30 3.68
CA GLU A 104 37.68 -18.63 2.73
C GLU A 104 36.30 -18.57 3.38
N VAL A 105 36.17 -19.05 4.64
CA VAL A 105 34.92 -18.97 5.41
C VAL A 105 34.48 -17.52 5.62
N LYS A 106 35.38 -16.62 6.01
CA LYS A 106 35.07 -15.19 6.20
C LYS A 106 34.61 -14.55 4.89
N CYS A 107 35.31 -14.82 3.79
CA CYS A 107 34.95 -14.30 2.47
C CYS A 107 33.55 -14.77 2.04
N CYS A 108 33.29 -16.07 2.14
CA CYS A 108 32.00 -16.66 1.77
C CYS A 108 30.86 -16.13 2.66
N ASN A 109 31.10 -15.92 3.96
CA ASN A 109 30.08 -15.41 4.87
C ASN A 109 29.71 -13.96 4.53
N ASN A 110 30.69 -13.11 4.23
CA ASN A 110 30.43 -11.74 3.81
C ASN A 110 29.58 -11.69 2.53
N LEU A 111 29.92 -12.50 1.52
CA LEU A 111 29.16 -12.58 0.27
C LEU A 111 27.75 -13.12 0.51
N PHE A 112 27.61 -14.13 1.36
CA PHE A 112 26.31 -14.69 1.74
C PHE A 112 25.38 -13.61 2.32
N VAL A 113 25.86 -12.82 3.29
CA VAL A 113 25.09 -11.74 3.92
C VAL A 113 24.74 -10.63 2.93
N ILE A 114 25.67 -10.26 2.04
CA ILE A 114 25.42 -9.25 1.00
C ILE A 114 24.28 -9.70 0.08
N TYR A 115 24.31 -10.94 -0.41
CA TYR A 115 23.28 -11.43 -1.32
C TYR A 115 21.92 -11.65 -0.65
N ASP A 116 21.88 -12.01 0.63
CA ASP A 116 20.63 -12.08 1.39
C ASP A 116 20.00 -10.69 1.56
N SER A 117 20.82 -9.70 1.93
CA SER A 117 20.38 -8.29 2.06
C SER A 117 19.84 -7.74 0.74
N LEU A 118 20.55 -7.97 -0.37
CA LEU A 118 20.12 -7.57 -1.71
C LEU A 118 18.82 -8.26 -2.13
N GLN A 119 18.71 -9.57 -1.88
CA GLN A 119 17.50 -10.33 -2.19
C GLN A 119 16.29 -9.84 -1.38
N PHE A 120 16.47 -9.49 -0.11
CA PHE A 120 15.41 -8.93 0.73
C PHE A 120 14.99 -7.53 0.26
N ALA A 121 15.96 -6.66 -0.04
CA ALA A 121 15.70 -5.31 -0.54
C ALA A 121 14.84 -5.32 -1.83
N TYR A 122 15.23 -6.15 -2.81
CA TYR A 122 14.49 -6.27 -4.07
C TYR A 122 13.09 -6.88 -3.88
N LYS A 123 12.90 -7.78 -2.91
CA LYS A 123 11.58 -8.32 -2.56
C LYS A 123 10.67 -7.25 -1.95
N CYS A 124 11.20 -6.40 -1.07
CA CYS A 124 10.43 -5.29 -0.48
C CYS A 124 10.02 -4.26 -1.54
N ILE A 125 10.90 -3.96 -2.49
CA ILE A 125 10.57 -3.09 -3.63
C ILE A 125 9.50 -3.74 -4.51
N LEU A 126 9.60 -5.05 -4.80
CA LEU A 126 8.60 -5.77 -5.59
C LEU A 126 7.21 -5.70 -4.96
N ASN A 127 7.12 -5.94 -3.65
CA ASN A 127 5.87 -5.82 -2.90
C ASN A 127 5.33 -4.37 -2.88
N SER A 128 6.23 -3.38 -2.90
CA SER A 128 5.85 -1.97 -2.92
C SER A 128 5.22 -1.54 -4.24
N PHE A 129 5.53 -2.18 -5.37
CA PHE A 129 4.88 -1.87 -6.66
C PHE A 129 3.36 -2.11 -6.60
N TYR A 130 2.91 -3.19 -5.96
CA TYR A 130 1.48 -3.46 -5.74
C TYR A 130 0.80 -2.32 -4.97
N GLY A 131 1.43 -1.85 -3.90
CA GLY A 131 0.92 -0.74 -3.09
C GLY A 131 1.00 0.62 -3.76
N TYR A 132 1.98 0.82 -4.64
CA TYR A 132 2.20 2.10 -5.33
C TYR A 132 1.01 2.48 -6.23
N VAL A 133 0.46 1.52 -6.97
CA VAL A 133 -0.71 1.73 -7.85
C VAL A 133 -1.95 2.18 -7.04
N MET A 134 -2.06 1.75 -5.78
CA MET A 134 -3.19 2.07 -4.91
C MET A 134 -3.00 3.35 -4.07
N ARG A 135 -1.85 4.03 -4.16
CA ARG A 135 -1.54 5.22 -3.36
C ARG A 135 -2.31 6.44 -3.87
N ARG A 136 -2.95 7.21 -2.97
CA ARG A 136 -3.85 8.33 -3.30
C ARG A 136 -3.30 9.36 -4.31
N GLY A 137 -1.99 9.63 -4.30
CA GLY A 137 -1.34 10.57 -5.24
C GLY A 137 -1.16 9.99 -6.65
N SER A 138 -0.72 8.74 -6.75
CA SER A 138 -0.49 8.04 -8.02
C SER A 138 -1.79 7.49 -8.64
N PHE A 139 -2.78 7.20 -7.80
CA PHE A 139 -4.07 6.62 -8.19
C PHE A 139 -4.82 7.43 -9.26
N LYS A 140 -4.71 8.76 -9.23
CA LYS A 140 -5.34 9.62 -10.26
C LYS A 140 -4.71 9.40 -11.64
N MET A 141 -3.41 9.12 -11.69
CA MET A 141 -2.67 8.86 -12.94
C MET A 141 -2.90 7.43 -13.45
N PHE A 142 -3.00 6.46 -12.54
CA PHE A 142 -3.06 5.03 -12.85
C PHE A 142 -4.48 4.44 -12.76
N ARG A 143 -5.53 5.25 -12.96
CA ARG A 143 -6.94 4.79 -12.86
C ARG A 143 -7.23 3.57 -13.75
N HIS A 144 -6.55 3.44 -14.88
CA HIS A 144 -6.62 2.29 -15.80
C HIS A 144 -5.65 1.15 -15.48
N ALA A 145 -4.59 1.39 -14.69
CA ALA A 145 -3.57 0.37 -14.39
C ALA A 145 -3.88 -0.52 -13.17
N LYS A 146 -5.06 -0.32 -12.54
CA LYS A 146 -5.56 -1.19 -11.46
C LYS A 146 -5.61 -2.67 -11.80
N GLN A 147 -5.55 -2.99 -13.09
CA GLN A 147 -5.88 -4.28 -13.61
C GLN A 147 -4.68 -5.17 -13.93
N PHE A 148 -3.46 -4.62 -13.87
CA PHE A 148 -2.21 -5.38 -14.10
C PHE A 148 -1.71 -6.15 -12.86
N LEU A 149 -2.43 -6.13 -11.74
CA LEU A 149 -2.01 -6.74 -10.46
C LEU A 149 -2.82 -7.98 -10.05
N PHE A 150 -3.59 -8.56 -10.98
CA PHE A 150 -4.21 -9.87 -10.83
C PHE A 150 -3.78 -10.79 -11.97
#